data_AF-A0A2W1LHX6-F1
#
_entry.id   AF-A0A2W1LHX6-F1
#
_cell.length_a   1.000
_cell.length_b   1.000
_cell.length_c   1.000
_cell.angle_alpha   90.00
_cell.angle_beta   90.00
_cell.angle_gamma   90.00
#
_symmetry.space_group_name_H-M   'P 1'
#
loop_
_entity.id
_entity.type
_entity.pdbx_description
1 polymer ?
#
loop_
_entity_poly.entity_id
_entity_poly.type
_entity_poly.pdbx_seq_one_letter_code
_entity_poly.pdbx_strand_id
1 'polypeptide(L)'
;MENGMQSWPDSETEARALFEANPDYVFEPRLTLHIEPEAAGFWISFSSEWGGALYLMDETNRKRYENGMIGEQHYEYAKRSYRLGLIRLTELHDSLAAWQSESGQGSYSFRMHTLDCFFIPAYLQDYAKMHPGRKEQCGQIVQLIRDKLSEDGTLEEKARSIEVLAATYIRHLQDLANQS
;
A
#
# COMPACT_ATOMS: atom_id res chain seq x y z
N MET A 1 13.61 -6.09 -22.07
CA MET A 1 14.49 -5.46 -21.08
C MET A 1 13.76 -5.49 -19.75
N GLU A 2 13.97 -6.53 -18.96
CA GLU A 2 13.53 -6.56 -17.56
C GLU A 2 14.40 -5.56 -16.81
N ASN A 3 13.91 -4.33 -16.65
CA ASN A 3 14.59 -3.33 -15.85
C ASN A 3 14.58 -3.78 -14.39
N GLY A 4 15.76 -3.84 -13.79
CA GLY A 4 16.04 -4.42 -12.48
C GLY A 4 15.06 -4.03 -11.40
N MET A 5 14.23 -4.99 -10.99
CA MET A 5 13.57 -4.92 -9.69
C MET A 5 14.67 -4.96 -8.63
N GLN A 6 14.70 -3.92 -7.81
CA GLN A 6 15.73 -3.75 -6.80
C GLN A 6 15.42 -4.68 -5.63
N SER A 7 16.41 -5.48 -5.23
CA SER A 7 16.26 -6.44 -4.15
C SER A 7 15.77 -5.74 -2.88
N TRP A 8 14.92 -6.44 -2.13
CA TRP A 8 14.49 -5.99 -0.82
C TRP A 8 15.66 -6.00 0.16
N PRO A 9 15.72 -5.07 1.12
CA PRO A 9 16.69 -5.16 2.20
C PRO A 9 16.44 -6.40 3.05
N ASP A 10 17.52 -7.02 3.49
CA ASP A 10 17.53 -8.29 4.22
C ASP A 10 17.50 -8.06 5.75
N SER A 11 17.55 -6.81 6.20
CA SER A 11 17.44 -6.46 7.63
C SER A 11 16.84 -5.09 7.87
N GLU A 12 16.34 -4.85 9.09
CA GLU A 12 15.87 -3.52 9.51
C GLU A 12 16.96 -2.45 9.43
N THR A 13 18.20 -2.81 9.77
CA THR A 13 19.35 -1.89 9.75
C THR A 13 19.64 -1.46 8.33
N GLU A 14 19.63 -2.41 7.39
CA GLU A 14 19.81 -2.12 5.96
C GLU A 14 18.65 -1.28 5.41
N ALA A 15 17.41 -1.63 5.74
CA ALA A 15 16.24 -0.86 5.35
C ALA A 15 16.33 0.62 5.79
N ARG A 16 16.78 0.86 7.03
CA ARG A 16 17.00 2.22 7.54
C ARG A 16 18.13 2.94 6.81
N ALA A 17 19.26 2.27 6.59
CA ALA A 17 20.40 2.85 5.88
C ALA A 17 20.05 3.23 4.44
N LEU A 18 19.28 2.38 3.73
CA LEU A 18 18.80 2.67 2.38
C LEU A 18 17.84 3.87 2.37
N PHE A 19 16.93 3.94 3.35
CA PHE A 19 16.02 5.07 3.49
C PHE A 19 16.78 6.39 3.76
N GLU A 20 17.76 6.36 4.67
CA GLU A 20 18.59 7.54 5.00
C GLU A 20 19.41 8.02 3.81
N ALA A 21 19.88 7.10 2.96
CA ALA A 21 20.60 7.43 1.74
C ALA A 21 19.68 7.99 0.64
N ASN A 22 18.45 7.48 0.55
CA ASN A 22 17.47 7.91 -0.45
C ASN A 22 16.02 7.66 0.05
N PRO A 23 15.30 8.70 0.53
CA PRO A 23 13.91 8.55 0.96
C PRO A 23 12.96 8.09 -0.16
N ASP A 24 13.27 8.40 -1.43
CA ASP A 24 12.45 8.00 -2.59
C ASP A 24 12.51 6.49 -2.88
N TYR A 25 13.40 5.75 -2.19
CA TYR A 25 13.49 4.28 -2.24
C TYR A 25 12.14 3.59 -1.95
N VAL A 26 11.23 4.25 -1.23
CA VAL A 26 9.88 3.72 -0.96
C VAL A 26 8.96 3.71 -2.18
N PHE A 27 9.28 4.46 -3.24
CA PHE A 27 8.52 4.54 -4.49
C PHE A 27 9.09 3.65 -5.60
N GLU A 28 10.24 3.04 -5.38
CA GLU A 28 10.81 2.08 -6.33
C GLU A 28 9.92 0.83 -6.45
N PRO A 29 9.62 0.37 -7.68
CA PRO A 29 8.84 -0.86 -7.89
C PRO A 29 9.53 -2.09 -7.28
N ARG A 30 8.76 -2.86 -6.52
CA ARG A 30 9.21 -4.04 -5.78
C ARG A 30 8.59 -5.34 -6.24
N LEU A 31 7.33 -5.29 -6.67
CA LEU A 31 6.57 -6.44 -7.18
C LEU A 31 5.79 -6.02 -8.41
N THR A 32 5.49 -6.98 -9.28
CA THR A 32 4.50 -6.79 -10.33
C THR A 32 3.41 -7.84 -10.17
N LEU A 33 2.17 -7.39 -10.06
CA LEU A 33 0.98 -8.25 -10.15
C LEU A 33 0.38 -8.09 -11.55
N HIS A 34 0.01 -9.23 -12.14
CA HIS A 34 -0.76 -9.25 -13.38
C HIS A 34 -2.24 -9.41 -13.02
N ILE A 35 -3.03 -8.41 -13.36
CA ILE A 35 -4.47 -8.37 -13.12
C ILE A 35 -5.15 -8.75 -14.44
N GLU A 36 -5.77 -9.94 -14.46
CA GLU A 36 -6.53 -10.41 -15.61
C GLU A 36 -7.82 -9.60 -15.80
N PRO A 37 -8.35 -9.50 -17.04
CA PRO A 37 -9.60 -8.80 -17.34
C PRO A 37 -10.77 -9.18 -16.44
N GLU A 38 -10.89 -10.46 -16.06
CA GLU A 38 -11.97 -10.97 -15.21
C GLU A 38 -11.84 -10.47 -13.76
N ALA A 39 -10.63 -10.16 -13.32
CA ALA A 39 -10.36 -9.61 -11.99
C ALA A 39 -10.48 -8.07 -11.95
N ALA A 40 -10.52 -7.40 -13.10
CA ALA A 40 -10.57 -5.93 -13.20
C ALA A 40 -11.72 -5.32 -12.39
N GLY A 41 -12.93 -5.88 -12.53
CA GLY A 41 -14.11 -5.40 -11.82
C GLY A 41 -13.95 -5.45 -10.30
N PHE A 42 -13.28 -6.47 -9.78
CA PHE A 42 -12.96 -6.54 -8.35
C PHE A 42 -12.00 -5.42 -7.94
N TRP A 43 -10.90 -5.24 -8.67
CA TRP A 43 -9.87 -4.26 -8.30
C TRP A 43 -10.37 -2.82 -8.40
N ILE A 44 -11.21 -2.51 -9.39
CA ILE A 44 -11.86 -1.20 -9.52
C ILE A 44 -12.81 -0.95 -8.35
N SER A 45 -13.67 -1.91 -8.01
CA SER A 45 -14.55 -1.79 -6.84
C SER A 45 -13.77 -1.65 -5.54
N PHE A 46 -12.76 -2.50 -5.31
CA PHE A 46 -11.92 -2.46 -4.12
C PHE A 46 -11.21 -1.11 -3.96
N SER A 47 -10.54 -0.63 -5.01
CA SER A 47 -9.78 0.61 -4.95
C SER A 47 -10.67 1.83 -4.75
N SER A 48 -11.86 1.86 -5.39
CA SER A 48 -12.85 2.92 -5.19
C SER A 48 -13.46 2.91 -3.78
N GLU A 49 -14.00 1.77 -3.33
CA GLU A 49 -14.70 1.64 -2.05
C GLU A 49 -13.74 1.86 -0.87
N TRP A 50 -12.56 1.26 -0.92
CA TRP A 50 -11.59 1.41 0.15
C TRP A 50 -10.94 2.80 0.16
N GLY A 51 -10.75 3.42 -1.01
CA GLY A 51 -10.38 4.84 -1.10
C GLY A 51 -11.39 5.73 -0.34
N GLY A 52 -12.69 5.52 -0.57
CA GLY A 52 -13.74 6.19 0.18
C GLY A 52 -13.69 5.93 1.69
N ALA A 53 -13.37 4.69 2.10
CA ALA A 53 -13.22 4.33 3.51
C ALA A 53 -12.04 5.06 4.18
N LEU A 54 -10.90 5.20 3.50
CA LEU A 54 -9.74 5.91 4.04
C LEU A 54 -10.01 7.39 4.31
N TYR A 55 -10.79 8.04 3.44
CA TYR A 55 -11.26 9.41 3.67
C TYR A 55 -12.09 9.52 4.96
N LEU A 56 -13.03 8.59 5.17
CA LEU A 56 -13.84 8.55 6.39
C LEU A 56 -13.01 8.24 7.64
N MET A 57 -11.97 7.41 7.51
CA MET A 57 -11.03 7.13 8.60
C MET A 57 -10.21 8.37 8.97
N ASP A 58 -9.71 9.15 8.00
CA ASP A 58 -9.01 10.42 8.27
C ASP A 58 -9.91 11.41 9.02
N GLU A 59 -11.15 11.56 8.56
CA GLU A 59 -12.14 12.44 9.20
C GLU A 59 -12.53 11.96 10.61
N THR A 60 -12.67 10.65 10.81
CA THR A 60 -12.94 10.06 12.13
C THR A 60 -11.75 10.26 13.07
N ASN A 61 -10.53 10.09 12.56
CA ASN A 61 -9.29 10.31 13.29
C ASN A 61 -9.15 11.78 13.72
N ARG A 62 -9.50 12.73 12.84
CA ARG A 62 -9.57 14.17 13.16
C ARG A 62 -10.53 14.45 14.32
N LYS A 63 -11.75 13.92 14.27
CA LYS A 63 -12.73 14.09 15.37
C LYS A 63 -12.24 13.48 16.69
N ARG A 64 -11.56 12.33 16.65
CA ARG A 64 -10.98 11.72 17.85
C ARG A 64 -9.91 12.61 18.48
N TYR A 65 -9.07 13.25 17.66
CA TYR A 65 -8.06 14.20 18.14
C TYR A 65 -8.69 15.45 18.73
N GLU A 66 -9.65 16.06 18.05
CA GLU A 66 -10.38 17.26 18.52
C GLU A 66 -11.10 17.04 19.85
N ASN A 67 -11.55 15.80 20.11
CA ASN A 67 -12.18 15.39 21.37
C ASN A 67 -11.21 14.88 22.43
N GLY A 68 -9.88 14.96 22.20
CA GLY A 68 -8.86 14.51 23.15
C GLY A 68 -8.81 12.99 23.37
N MET A 69 -9.38 12.18 22.49
CA MET A 69 -9.39 10.71 22.59
C MET A 69 -8.06 10.08 22.17
N ILE A 70 -7.27 10.78 21.36
CA ILE A 70 -5.97 10.37 20.87
C ILE A 70 -4.98 11.52 20.99
N GLY A 71 -3.70 11.21 21.19
CA GLY A 71 -2.63 12.20 21.20
C GLY A 71 -2.23 12.66 19.79
N GLU A 72 -1.57 13.81 19.72
CA GLU A 72 -1.11 14.44 18.47
C GLU A 72 -0.22 13.52 17.62
N GLN A 73 0.74 12.83 18.25
CA GLN A 73 1.64 11.91 17.54
C GLN A 73 0.88 10.79 16.82
N HIS A 74 -0.13 10.21 17.48
CA HIS A 74 -0.96 9.17 16.87
C HIS A 74 -1.83 9.75 15.75
N TYR A 75 -2.44 10.91 15.99
CA TYR A 75 -3.26 11.61 15.01
C TYR A 75 -2.47 11.88 13.72
N GLU A 76 -1.30 12.49 13.83
CA GLU A 76 -0.46 12.90 12.70
C GLU A 76 0.10 11.69 11.92
N TYR A 77 0.48 10.61 12.61
CA TYR A 77 0.89 9.37 11.95
C TYR A 77 -0.27 8.72 11.18
N ALA A 78 -1.45 8.58 11.81
CA ALA A 78 -2.61 7.96 11.20
C ALA A 78 -3.12 8.77 9.99
N LYS A 79 -3.21 10.10 10.12
CA LYS A 79 -3.58 11.02 9.03
C LYS A 79 -2.70 10.84 7.79
N ARG A 80 -1.37 10.80 7.96
CA ARG A 80 -0.44 10.57 6.84
C ARG A 80 -0.60 9.18 6.23
N SER A 81 -0.76 8.16 7.08
CA SER A 81 -0.99 6.78 6.64
C SER A 81 -2.24 6.67 5.76
N TYR A 82 -3.37 7.24 6.21
CA TYR A 82 -4.62 7.22 5.45
C TYR A 82 -4.52 8.00 4.15
N ARG A 83 -3.89 9.18 4.16
CA ARG A 83 -3.72 10.01 2.96
C ARG A 83 -2.81 9.37 1.93
N LEU A 84 -1.69 8.78 2.35
CA LEU A 84 -0.83 8.01 1.44
C LEU A 84 -1.58 6.82 0.86
N GLY A 85 -2.26 6.04 1.70
CA GLY A 85 -3.10 4.93 1.23
C GLY A 85 -4.16 5.36 0.22
N LEU A 86 -4.81 6.51 0.46
CA LEU A 86 -5.80 7.09 -0.43
C LEU A 86 -5.20 7.46 -1.78
N ILE A 87 -4.05 8.14 -1.79
CA ILE A 87 -3.33 8.49 -3.02
C ILE A 87 -3.01 7.22 -3.81
N ARG A 88 -2.46 6.19 -3.16
CA ARG A 88 -2.12 4.91 -3.80
C ARG A 88 -3.32 4.21 -4.43
N LEU A 89 -4.45 4.16 -3.71
CA LEU A 89 -5.65 3.53 -4.23
C LEU A 89 -6.32 4.32 -5.35
N THR A 90 -6.32 5.65 -5.29
CA THR A 90 -6.83 6.50 -6.37
C THR A 90 -6.00 6.31 -7.64
N GLU A 91 -4.67 6.31 -7.53
CA GLU A 91 -3.79 6.06 -8.69
C GLU A 91 -4.02 4.67 -9.31
N LEU A 92 -4.18 3.64 -8.47
CA LEU A 92 -4.52 2.29 -8.93
C LEU A 92 -5.90 2.26 -9.61
N HIS A 93 -6.90 2.89 -9.01
CA HIS A 93 -8.25 2.97 -9.56
C HIS A 93 -8.25 3.63 -10.95
N ASP A 94 -7.65 4.81 -11.05
CA ASP A 94 -7.69 5.62 -12.27
C ASP A 94 -6.93 4.93 -13.41
N SER A 95 -5.78 4.33 -13.11
CA SER A 95 -5.01 3.58 -14.10
C SER A 95 -5.69 2.29 -14.56
N LEU A 96 -6.37 1.57 -13.66
CA LEU A 96 -7.18 0.40 -14.02
C LEU A 96 -8.41 0.79 -14.85
N ALA A 97 -9.11 1.86 -14.48
CA ALA A 97 -10.27 2.35 -15.19
C ALA A 97 -9.90 2.81 -16.61
N ALA A 98 -8.79 3.54 -16.75
CA ALA A 98 -8.26 3.95 -18.05
C ALA A 98 -7.92 2.72 -18.91
N TRP A 99 -7.15 1.77 -18.37
CA TRP A 99 -6.81 0.53 -19.08
C TRP A 99 -8.04 -0.26 -19.54
N GLN A 100 -9.07 -0.37 -18.67
CA GLN A 100 -10.31 -1.06 -19.00
C GLN A 100 -11.10 -0.32 -20.10
N SER A 101 -11.07 1.01 -20.13
CA SER A 101 -11.75 1.81 -21.15
C SER A 101 -11.05 1.81 -22.52
N GLU A 102 -9.72 1.74 -22.54
CA GLU A 102 -8.92 1.91 -23.76
C GLU A 102 -8.75 0.61 -24.54
N SER A 103 -8.53 -0.51 -23.84
CA SER A 103 -8.37 -1.81 -24.48
C SER A 103 -9.09 -2.92 -23.72
N GLY A 104 -8.90 -2.98 -22.40
CA GLY A 104 -9.29 -4.12 -21.57
C GLY A 104 -8.73 -5.46 -22.08
N GLN A 105 -7.70 -5.45 -22.93
CA GLN A 105 -7.10 -6.64 -23.53
C GLN A 105 -5.77 -6.98 -22.86
N GLY A 106 -5.52 -8.27 -22.65
CA GLY A 106 -4.35 -8.76 -21.92
C GLY A 106 -4.44 -8.51 -20.42
N SER A 107 -3.37 -8.78 -19.69
CA SER A 107 -3.32 -8.49 -18.24
C SER A 107 -2.81 -7.09 -17.97
N TYR A 108 -3.42 -6.40 -17.00
CA TYR A 108 -2.90 -5.14 -16.48
C TYR A 108 -1.71 -5.40 -15.58
N SER A 109 -0.60 -4.68 -15.79
CA SER A 109 0.62 -4.83 -14.98
C SER A 109 0.62 -3.81 -13.84
N PHE A 110 0.21 -4.25 -12.65
CA PHE A 110 0.27 -3.43 -11.44
C PHE A 110 1.67 -3.51 -10.82
N ARG A 111 2.47 -2.46 -11.03
CA ARG A 111 3.80 -2.32 -10.43
C ARG A 111 3.66 -1.76 -9.02
N MET A 112 3.77 -2.64 -8.03
CA MET A 112 3.67 -2.31 -6.62
C MET A 112 5.03 -1.85 -6.09
N HIS A 113 5.08 -0.68 -5.46
CA HIS A 113 6.25 -0.23 -4.70
C HIS A 113 6.10 -0.54 -3.20
N THR A 114 7.03 -0.08 -2.37
CA THR A 114 7.05 -0.41 -0.93
C THR A 114 5.77 -0.01 -0.20
N LEU A 115 5.18 1.17 -0.48
CA LEU A 115 3.92 1.56 0.15
C LEU A 115 2.73 0.72 -0.35
N ASP A 116 2.71 0.34 -1.63
CA ASP A 116 1.67 -0.58 -2.12
C ASP A 116 1.77 -1.95 -1.43
N CYS A 117 3.00 -2.46 -1.25
CA CYS A 117 3.25 -3.72 -0.54
C CYS A 117 2.88 -3.64 0.95
N PHE A 118 2.93 -2.45 1.55
CA PHE A 118 2.50 -2.20 2.92
C PHE A 118 0.96 -2.07 3.03
N PHE A 119 0.35 -1.26 2.17
CA PHE A 119 -1.06 -0.89 2.27
C PHE A 119 -2.01 -1.92 1.66
N ILE A 120 -1.77 -2.39 0.43
CA ILE A 120 -2.74 -3.19 -0.31
C ILE A 120 -3.10 -4.50 0.41
N PRO A 121 -2.15 -5.29 0.95
CA PRO A 121 -2.49 -6.51 1.67
C PRO A 121 -3.33 -6.24 2.93
N ALA A 122 -2.99 -5.20 3.70
CA ALA A 122 -3.75 -4.82 4.90
C ALA A 122 -5.18 -4.39 4.55
N TYR A 123 -5.32 -3.59 3.50
CA TYR A 123 -6.61 -3.11 3.01
C TYR A 123 -7.48 -4.24 2.46
N LEU A 124 -6.90 -5.20 1.72
CA LEU A 124 -7.63 -6.39 1.26
C LEU A 124 -8.13 -7.25 2.43
N GLN A 125 -7.34 -7.39 3.49
CA GLN A 125 -7.75 -8.12 4.69
C GLN A 125 -8.90 -7.44 5.41
N ASP A 126 -8.88 -6.11 5.53
CA ASP A 126 -9.97 -5.37 6.15
C ASP A 126 -11.22 -5.31 5.26
N TYR A 127 -11.03 -5.15 3.95
CA TYR A 127 -12.11 -5.24 2.96
C TYR A 127 -12.82 -6.60 3.03
N ALA A 128 -12.07 -7.70 3.17
CA ALA A 128 -12.64 -9.04 3.34
C ALA A 128 -13.52 -9.19 4.59
N LYS A 129 -13.24 -8.45 5.67
CA LYS A 129 -14.07 -8.45 6.89
C LYS A 129 -15.42 -7.76 6.65
N MET A 130 -15.42 -6.71 5.83
CA MET A 130 -16.62 -5.93 5.50
C MET A 130 -17.43 -6.57 4.36
N HIS A 131 -16.80 -7.38 3.51
CA HIS A 131 -17.43 -8.04 2.37
C HIS A 131 -17.21 -9.57 2.42
N PRO A 132 -17.96 -10.32 3.25
CA PRO A 132 -17.77 -11.76 3.41
C PRO A 132 -17.82 -12.56 2.10
N GLY A 133 -18.64 -12.13 1.13
CA GLY A 133 -18.73 -12.74 -0.20
C GLY A 133 -17.48 -12.55 -1.08
N ARG A 134 -16.54 -11.67 -0.68
CA ARG A 134 -15.25 -11.43 -1.35
C ARG A 134 -14.07 -12.02 -0.58
N LYS A 135 -14.30 -12.70 0.55
CA LYS A 135 -13.26 -13.17 1.47
C LYS A 135 -12.24 -14.08 0.79
N GLU A 136 -12.72 -15.03 -0.01
CA GLU A 136 -11.85 -15.96 -0.74
C GLU A 136 -10.97 -15.22 -1.76
N GLN A 137 -11.57 -14.37 -2.59
CA GLN A 137 -10.86 -13.57 -3.59
C GLN A 137 -9.79 -12.68 -2.96
N CYS A 138 -10.10 -11.99 -1.86
CA CYS A 138 -9.14 -11.18 -1.13
C CYS A 138 -8.00 -12.04 -0.54
N GLY A 139 -8.33 -13.20 0.03
CA GLY A 139 -7.36 -14.13 0.59
C GLY A 139 -6.39 -14.67 -0.47
N GLN A 140 -6.89 -15.00 -1.65
CA GLN A 140 -6.08 -15.46 -2.79
C GLN A 140 -5.09 -14.37 -3.25
N ILE A 141 -5.54 -13.12 -3.37
CA ILE A 141 -4.67 -12.00 -3.75
C ILE A 141 -3.61 -11.73 -2.68
N VAL A 142 -4.00 -11.72 -1.40
CA VAL A 142 -3.05 -11.55 -0.29
C VAL A 142 -2.02 -12.67 -0.30
N GLN A 143 -2.43 -13.92 -0.54
CA GLN A 143 -1.51 -15.03 -0.62
C GLN A 143 -0.55 -14.89 -1.81
N LEU A 144 -1.06 -14.49 -2.99
CA LEU A 144 -0.22 -14.22 -4.17
C LEU A 144 0.86 -13.15 -3.88
N ILE A 145 0.51 -12.08 -3.18
CA ILE A 145 1.47 -11.04 -2.79
C ILE A 145 2.53 -11.62 -1.85
N ARG A 146 2.12 -12.43 -0.87
CA ARG A 146 3.04 -13.08 0.07
C ARG A 146 3.99 -14.05 -0.61
N ASP A 147 3.48 -14.86 -1.54
CA ASP A 147 4.28 -15.83 -2.29
C ASP A 147 5.35 -15.10 -3.10
N LYS A 148 4.97 -14.02 -3.81
CA LYS A 148 5.91 -13.17 -4.55
C LYS A 148 6.95 -12.48 -3.67
N LEU A 149 6.56 -12.03 -2.48
CA LEU A 149 7.52 -11.45 -1.52
C LEU A 149 8.53 -12.49 -1.02
N SER A 150 8.14 -13.76 -0.94
CA SER A 150 9.00 -14.84 -0.46
C SER A 150 9.94 -15.45 -1.52
N GLU A 151 9.87 -15.00 -2.77
CA GLU A 151 10.76 -15.48 -3.85
C GLU A 151 12.24 -15.23 -3.52
N ASP A 152 12.55 -14.12 -2.83
CA ASP A 152 13.91 -13.65 -2.55
C ASP A 152 14.22 -13.52 -1.04
N GLY A 153 13.81 -14.49 -0.22
CA GLY A 153 14.13 -14.53 1.22
C GLY A 153 12.96 -15.02 2.07
N THR A 154 13.02 -14.85 3.40
CA THR A 154 11.88 -15.23 4.24
C THR A 154 10.80 -14.15 4.22
N LEU A 155 9.53 -14.58 4.19
CA LEU A 155 8.39 -13.67 4.24
C LEU A 155 8.41 -12.77 5.47
N GLU A 156 8.90 -13.28 6.60
CA GLU A 156 9.02 -12.52 7.85
C GLU A 156 10.01 -11.37 7.73
N GLU A 157 11.20 -11.62 7.19
CA GLU A 157 12.21 -10.58 6.93
C GLU A 157 11.67 -9.52 5.97
N LYS A 158 11.04 -9.93 4.86
CA LYS A 158 10.49 -8.98 3.88
C LYS A 158 9.34 -8.17 4.44
N ALA A 159 8.41 -8.78 5.18
CA ALA A 159 7.33 -8.06 5.84
C ALA A 159 7.88 -7.01 6.83
N ARG A 160 8.91 -7.37 7.58
CA ARG A 160 9.57 -6.46 8.53
C ARG A 160 10.28 -5.30 7.82
N SER A 161 10.99 -5.57 6.74
CA SER A 161 11.62 -4.55 5.89
C SER A 161 10.60 -3.57 5.31
N ILE A 162 9.47 -4.07 4.80
CA ILE A 162 8.36 -3.25 4.30
C ILE A 162 7.83 -2.33 5.40
N GLU A 163 7.57 -2.88 6.59
CA GLU A 163 7.06 -2.12 7.74
C GLU A 163 8.05 -1.03 8.16
N VAL A 164 9.34 -1.35 8.27
CA VAL A 164 10.39 -0.38 8.65
C VAL A 164 10.47 0.76 7.64
N LEU A 165 10.51 0.45 6.34
CA LEU A 165 10.59 1.46 5.29
C LEU A 165 9.36 2.37 5.26
N ALA A 166 8.17 1.78 5.23
CA ALA A 166 6.92 2.53 5.18
C ALA A 166 6.73 3.39 6.43
N ALA A 167 6.93 2.82 7.63
CA ALA A 167 6.77 3.55 8.87
C ALA A 167 7.82 4.66 9.05
N THR A 168 9.06 4.44 8.59
CA THR A 168 10.11 5.47 8.64
C THR A 168 9.80 6.61 7.68
N TYR A 169 9.29 6.31 6.48
CA TYR A 169 8.83 7.35 5.55
C TYR A 169 7.66 8.16 6.10
N ILE A 170 6.65 7.51 6.68
CA ILE A 170 5.49 8.20 7.27
C ILE A 170 5.92 9.14 8.40
N ARG A 171 6.86 8.71 9.26
CA ARG A 171 7.45 9.56 10.31
C ARG A 171 8.29 10.69 9.73
N HIS A 172 9.08 10.42 8.69
CA HIS A 172 9.86 11.46 8.02
C HIS A 172 8.97 12.58 7.46
N LEU A 173 7.83 12.24 6.85
CA LEU A 173 6.82 13.21 6.40
C LEU A 173 6.18 13.99 7.56
N GLN A 174 6.12 13.41 8.76
CA GLN A 174 5.67 14.11 9.96
C GLN A 174 6.70 15.14 10.40
N ASP A 175 7.97 14.75 10.46
CA ASP A 175 9.04 15.64 10.87
C ASP A 175 9.21 16.82 9.90
N LEU A 176 9.13 16.58 8.60
CA LEU A 176 9.18 17.64 7.58
C LEU A 176 8.05 18.66 7.73
N ALA A 177 6.83 18.20 8.02
CA ALA A 177 5.68 19.08 8.20
C ALA A 177 5.74 19.91 9.50
N ASN A 178 6.49 19.45 10.50
CA ASN A 178 6.70 20.19 11.76
C ASN A 178 7.82 21.22 11.65
N GLN A 179 8.65 21.15 10.59
CA GLN A 179 9.73 22.10 10.30
C GLN A 179 9.31 23.22 9.35
N SER A 180 8.14 23.10 8.71
CA SER A 180 7.54 24.09 7.79
C SER A 180 6.52 24.98 8.48
#